data_AF-A0A7X9FQP6-F1
#
_entry.id   AF-A0A7X9FQP6-F1
#
_cell.length_a   1.000
_cell.length_b   1.000
_cell.length_c   1.000
_cell.angle_alpha   90.00
_cell.angle_beta   90.00
_cell.angle_gamma   90.00
#
_symmetry.space_group_name_H-M   'P 1'
#
loop_
_entity.id
_entity.type
_entity.pdbx_description
1 polymer ?
#
loop_
_entity_poly.entity_id
_entity_poly.type
_entity_poly.pdbx_seq_one_letter_code
_entity_poly.pdbx_strand_id
1 'polypeptide(L)'
;MADNISYSLDELKDEIQSYKKSGDLSDSEIEQILDVATGIDNLSIPNGLISEFTGPLSEEKSLDIRAQLSKLNIPEKMKAAMFGNEIVRNILIYDSNKMIQGFVLRNPRLALPEVETFIKNPNISDHVIRLVANMKEWMRYYSVKFQLVCNPKTPPDIALKWLRHLNDGDIKKIGRSKNIPQLIATSAQKIAALHESKK
;
A
#
# COMPACT_ATOMS: atom_id res chain seq x y z
N MET A 1 -17.08 -14.32 -8.49
CA MET A 1 -16.18 -14.18 -7.32
C MET A 1 -15.06 -13.19 -7.65
N ALA A 2 -15.40 -11.96 -8.10
CA ALA A 2 -14.42 -10.94 -8.49
C ALA A 2 -14.96 -9.49 -8.37
N ASP A 3 -15.93 -9.23 -7.50
CA ASP A 3 -16.65 -7.94 -7.46
C ASP A 3 -16.29 -7.09 -6.22
N ASN A 4 -15.01 -6.90 -5.93
CA ASN A 4 -14.61 -6.00 -4.84
C ASN A 4 -13.22 -5.37 -4.99
N ILE A 5 -12.71 -5.24 -6.22
CA ILE A 5 -11.60 -4.32 -6.45
C ILE A 5 -12.21 -2.92 -6.36
N SER A 6 -11.72 -2.11 -5.41
CA SER A 6 -12.23 -0.76 -5.14
C SER A 6 -12.00 0.24 -6.29
N TYR A 7 -11.47 -0.22 -7.43
CA TYR A 7 -11.15 0.52 -8.63
C TYR A 7 -11.65 -0.27 -9.84
N SER A 8 -12.47 0.34 -10.71
CA SER A 8 -12.82 -0.25 -12.01
C SER A 8 -11.56 -0.41 -12.87
N LEU A 9 -11.54 -1.40 -13.77
CA LEU A 9 -10.54 -1.47 -14.84
C LEU A 9 -10.47 -0.16 -15.63
N ASP A 10 -11.58 0.56 -15.74
CA ASP A 10 -11.65 1.86 -16.41
C ASP A 10 -10.91 2.95 -15.62
N GLU A 11 -11.06 2.99 -14.30
CA GLU A 11 -10.33 3.95 -13.46
C GLU A 11 -8.82 3.69 -13.46
N LEU A 12 -8.42 2.41 -13.57
CA LEU A 12 -7.02 2.02 -13.73
C LEU A 12 -6.47 2.45 -15.09
N LYS A 13 -7.23 2.24 -16.16
CA LYS A 13 -6.86 2.69 -17.51
C LYS A 13 -6.73 4.21 -17.56
N ASP A 14 -7.66 4.94 -16.96
CA ASP A 14 -7.63 6.40 -16.87
C ASP A 14 -6.41 6.89 -16.07
N GLU A 15 -6.09 6.23 -14.96
CA GLU A 15 -4.89 6.50 -14.17
C GLU A 15 -3.63 6.31 -15.02
N ILE A 16 -3.47 5.17 -15.69
CA ILE A 16 -2.31 4.87 -16.55
C ILE A 16 -2.21 5.88 -17.72
N GLN A 17 -3.33 6.19 -18.38
CA GLN A 17 -3.39 7.16 -19.47
C GLN A 17 -3.07 8.59 -19.04
N SER A 18 -3.28 8.94 -17.76
CA SER A 18 -2.90 10.26 -17.25
C SER A 18 -1.38 10.50 -17.30
N TYR A 19 -0.56 9.45 -17.20
CA TYR A 19 0.91 9.54 -17.30
C TYR A 19 1.40 9.79 -18.73
N LYS A 20 0.57 9.51 -19.74
CA LYS A 20 0.82 9.99 -21.11
C LYS A 20 0.88 11.52 -21.14
N LYS A 21 -0.02 12.17 -20.40
CA LYS A 21 -0.18 13.63 -20.41
C LYS A 21 0.96 14.35 -19.69
N SER A 22 1.64 13.69 -18.76
CA SER A 22 2.83 14.26 -18.09
C SER A 22 4.12 14.11 -18.89
N GLY A 23 4.15 13.25 -19.91
CA GLY A 23 5.32 13.01 -20.75
C GLY A 23 6.36 12.08 -20.12
N ASP A 24 6.00 11.39 -19.04
CA ASP A 24 6.93 10.54 -18.27
C ASP A 24 7.18 9.15 -18.88
N LEU A 25 6.31 8.72 -19.81
CA LEU A 25 6.34 7.39 -20.42
C LEU A 25 6.09 7.47 -21.93
N SER A 26 6.76 6.62 -22.69
CA SER A 26 6.50 6.44 -24.12
C SER A 26 5.17 5.71 -24.38
N ASP A 27 4.60 5.89 -25.57
CA ASP A 27 3.37 5.21 -25.96
C ASP A 27 3.49 3.67 -25.86
N SER A 28 4.66 3.13 -26.19
CA SER A 28 4.94 1.69 -26.07
C SER A 28 4.97 1.22 -24.60
N GLU A 29 5.49 2.01 -23.68
CA GLU A 29 5.49 1.64 -22.25
C GLU A 29 4.08 1.66 -21.68
N ILE A 30 3.27 2.63 -22.08
CA ILE A 30 1.87 2.73 -21.65
C ILE A 30 1.06 1.52 -22.14
N GLU A 31 1.24 1.11 -23.39
CA GLU A 31 0.59 -0.08 -23.93
C GLU A 31 0.99 -1.34 -23.16
N GLN A 32 2.29 -1.52 -22.90
CA GLN A 32 2.79 -2.64 -22.09
C GLN A 32 2.22 -2.65 -20.67
N ILE A 33 2.08 -1.48 -20.06
CA ILE A 33 1.49 -1.34 -18.72
C ILE A 33 0.00 -1.71 -18.73
N LEU A 34 -0.73 -1.30 -19.76
CA LEU A 34 -2.14 -1.66 -19.94
C LEU A 34 -2.32 -3.16 -20.17
N ASP A 35 -1.46 -3.77 -20.98
CA ASP A 35 -1.41 -5.22 -21.19
C ASP A 35 -1.24 -5.94 -19.85
N VAL A 36 -0.21 -5.58 -19.08
CA VAL A 36 0.05 -6.15 -17.75
C VAL A 36 -1.15 -5.96 -16.81
N ALA A 37 -1.74 -4.77 -16.77
CA ALA A 37 -2.90 -4.44 -15.95
C ALA A 37 -4.16 -5.24 -16.33
N THR A 38 -4.30 -5.60 -17.61
CA THR A 38 -5.43 -6.37 -18.14
C THR A 38 -5.17 -7.88 -18.17
N GLY A 39 -4.00 -8.32 -17.70
CA GLY A 39 -3.62 -9.74 -17.64
C GLY A 39 -3.08 -10.30 -18.95
N ILE A 40 -2.79 -9.45 -19.94
CA ILE A 40 -2.06 -9.81 -21.15
C ILE A 40 -0.57 -9.82 -20.79
N ASP A 41 0.00 -11.00 -20.65
CA ASP A 41 1.39 -11.14 -20.24
C ASP A 41 2.35 -11.23 -21.44
N ASN A 42 2.79 -10.06 -21.92
CA ASN A 42 3.74 -9.93 -23.04
C ASN A 42 5.18 -9.64 -22.57
N LEU A 43 5.42 -9.36 -21.29
CA LEU A 43 6.74 -8.97 -20.76
C LEU A 43 7.40 -10.13 -20.04
N SER A 44 8.66 -10.46 -20.33
CA SER A 44 9.39 -11.44 -19.53
C SER A 44 10.11 -10.75 -18.37
N ILE A 45 9.95 -11.29 -17.15
CA ILE A 45 10.73 -10.86 -15.98
C ILE A 45 11.42 -12.09 -15.35
N PRO A 46 12.54 -11.92 -14.63
CA PRO A 46 13.25 -13.05 -14.03
C PRO A 46 12.34 -13.93 -13.15
N ASN A 47 12.38 -15.25 -13.37
CA ASN A 47 11.53 -16.21 -12.65
C ASN A 47 11.70 -16.15 -11.12
N GLY A 48 12.89 -15.77 -10.63
CA GLY A 48 13.15 -15.60 -9.21
C GLY A 48 12.33 -14.49 -8.54
N LEU A 49 11.80 -13.54 -9.32
CA LEU A 49 10.91 -12.49 -8.83
C LEU A 49 9.46 -12.97 -8.68
N ILE A 50 9.06 -13.96 -9.49
CA ILE A 50 7.69 -14.49 -9.52
C ILE A 50 7.52 -15.68 -8.56
N SER A 51 8.50 -16.58 -8.55
CA SER A 51 8.42 -17.82 -7.78
C SER A 51 8.31 -17.51 -6.29
N GLU A 52 7.31 -18.11 -5.64
CA GLU A 52 7.21 -18.07 -4.18
C GLU A 52 8.44 -18.76 -3.58
N PHE A 53 8.98 -18.14 -2.53
CA PHE A 53 10.19 -18.62 -1.90
C PHE A 53 9.85 -19.48 -0.69
N THR A 54 10.14 -20.78 -0.77
CA THR A 54 9.95 -21.73 0.32
C THR A 54 11.26 -21.94 1.07
N GLY A 55 11.67 -20.97 1.87
CA GLY A 55 12.88 -21.09 2.68
C GLY A 55 13.10 -19.88 3.60
N PRO A 56 14.14 -19.91 4.45
CA PRO A 56 14.51 -18.75 5.26
C PRO A 56 15.04 -17.64 4.34
N LEU A 57 14.45 -16.46 4.45
CA LEU A 57 14.89 -15.27 3.73
C LEU A 57 16.27 -14.87 4.25
N SER A 58 17.32 -15.07 3.45
CA SER A 58 18.66 -14.57 3.76
C SER A 58 18.80 -13.13 3.28
N GLU A 59 19.62 -12.34 3.98
CA GLU A 59 19.95 -10.97 3.55
C GLU A 59 20.56 -10.94 2.14
N GLU A 60 21.39 -11.92 1.81
CA GLU A 60 21.98 -12.08 0.48
C GLU A 60 20.91 -12.20 -0.62
N LYS A 61 19.85 -12.99 -0.39
CA LYS A 61 18.74 -13.14 -1.35
C LYS A 61 17.94 -11.85 -1.50
N SER A 62 17.69 -11.15 -0.40
CA SER A 62 17.02 -9.84 -0.44
C SER A 62 17.84 -8.82 -1.23
N LEU A 63 19.16 -8.81 -1.08
CA LEU A 63 20.07 -7.95 -1.85
C LEU A 63 20.08 -8.30 -3.33
N ASP A 64 20.11 -9.59 -3.67
CA ASP A 64 20.04 -10.05 -5.05
C ASP A 64 18.72 -9.64 -5.73
N ILE A 65 17.59 -9.83 -5.07
CA ILE A 65 16.28 -9.40 -5.60
C ILE A 65 16.24 -7.89 -5.79
N ARG A 66 16.77 -7.09 -4.85
CA ARG A 66 16.88 -5.63 -5.03
C ARG A 66 17.73 -5.26 -6.24
N ALA A 67 18.84 -5.96 -6.46
CA ALA A 67 19.72 -5.74 -7.60
C ALA A 67 19.09 -6.16 -8.94
N GLN A 68 18.21 -7.17 -8.94
CA GLN A 68 17.41 -7.53 -10.11
C GLN A 68 16.35 -6.47 -10.40
N LEU A 69 15.59 -6.05 -9.38
CA LEU A 69 14.53 -5.04 -9.51
C LEU A 69 15.08 -3.68 -9.96
N SER A 70 16.29 -3.30 -9.57
CA SER A 70 16.89 -2.02 -9.99
C SER A 70 17.25 -1.96 -11.47
N LYS A 71 17.38 -3.11 -12.14
CA LYS A 71 17.69 -3.20 -13.58
C LYS A 71 16.43 -3.18 -14.46
N LEU A 72 15.25 -3.39 -13.87
CA LEU A 72 13.98 -3.44 -14.59
C LEU A 72 13.53 -2.04 -15.01
N ASN A 73 12.94 -1.94 -16.19
CA ASN A 73 12.22 -0.74 -16.63
C ASN A 73 10.87 -0.61 -15.91
N ILE A 74 10.15 0.50 -16.14
CA ILE A 74 8.88 0.77 -15.44
C ILE A 74 7.83 -0.34 -15.71
N PRO A 75 7.51 -0.70 -16.97
CA PRO A 75 6.58 -1.81 -17.24
C PRO A 75 6.95 -3.14 -16.58
N GLU A 76 8.24 -3.52 -16.62
CA GLU A 76 8.75 -4.74 -15.99
C GLU A 76 8.63 -4.70 -14.46
N LYS A 77 8.95 -3.56 -13.82
CA LYS A 77 8.74 -3.39 -12.38
C LYS A 77 7.27 -3.45 -12.01
N MET A 78 6.38 -2.94 -12.86
CA MET A 78 4.95 -3.04 -12.62
C MET A 78 4.44 -4.47 -12.73
N LYS A 79 4.94 -5.22 -13.73
CA LYS A 79 4.70 -6.66 -13.80
C LYS A 79 5.21 -7.36 -12.52
N ALA A 80 6.42 -7.03 -12.07
CA ALA A 80 6.97 -7.57 -10.84
C ALA A 80 6.13 -7.18 -9.61
N ALA A 81 5.55 -5.97 -9.56
CA ALA A 81 4.65 -5.55 -8.50
C ALA A 81 3.35 -6.37 -8.47
N MET A 82 2.76 -6.68 -9.63
CA MET A 82 1.50 -7.44 -9.73
C MET A 82 1.67 -8.95 -9.57
N PHE A 83 2.76 -9.52 -10.06
CA PHE A 83 2.92 -10.97 -10.14
C PHE A 83 4.07 -11.51 -9.30
N GLY A 84 4.88 -10.63 -8.70
CA GLY A 84 6.00 -10.99 -7.89
C GLY A 84 5.61 -11.58 -6.53
N ASN A 85 6.57 -12.28 -5.95
CA ASN A 85 6.46 -12.88 -4.62
C ASN A 85 6.43 -11.82 -3.49
N GLU A 86 6.28 -12.28 -2.26
CA GLU A 86 6.21 -11.42 -1.06
C GLU A 86 7.44 -10.50 -0.92
N ILE A 87 8.64 -10.99 -1.23
CA ILE A 87 9.88 -10.21 -1.10
C ILE A 87 9.88 -9.04 -2.08
N VAL A 88 9.45 -9.29 -3.31
CA VAL A 88 9.30 -8.25 -4.34
C VAL A 88 8.32 -7.18 -3.90
N ARG A 89 7.15 -7.56 -3.36
CA ARG A 89 6.16 -6.60 -2.83
C ARG A 89 6.73 -5.76 -1.68
N ASN A 90 7.41 -6.41 -0.73
CA ASN A 90 8.07 -5.75 0.40
C ASN A 90 9.13 -4.72 -0.05
N ILE A 91 9.76 -4.92 -1.21
CA ILE A 91 10.73 -3.97 -1.76
C ILE A 91 10.01 -2.86 -2.54
N LEU A 92 9.14 -3.22 -3.48
CA LEU A 92 8.53 -2.30 -4.44
C LEU A 92 7.49 -1.35 -3.81
N ILE A 93 6.94 -1.67 -2.64
CA ILE A 93 6.05 -0.75 -1.93
C ILE A 93 6.75 0.56 -1.52
N TYR A 94 8.09 0.55 -1.45
CA TYR A 94 8.92 1.73 -1.18
C TYR A 94 9.56 2.32 -2.45
N ASP A 95 9.19 1.86 -3.65
CA ASP A 95 9.74 2.42 -4.91
C ASP A 95 9.41 3.91 -5.02
N SER A 96 10.32 4.70 -5.59
CA SER A 96 10.10 6.14 -5.82
C SER A 96 8.87 6.45 -6.70
N ASN A 97 8.52 5.53 -7.61
CA ASN A 97 7.39 5.70 -8.51
C ASN A 97 6.08 5.26 -7.84
N LYS A 98 5.19 6.23 -7.63
CA LYS A 98 3.86 6.05 -7.04
C LYS A 98 2.99 5.03 -7.79
N MET A 99 3.13 4.93 -9.11
CA MET A 99 2.42 3.94 -9.90
C MET A 99 2.82 2.53 -9.49
N ILE A 100 4.12 2.26 -9.34
CA ILE A 100 4.61 0.95 -8.88
C ILE A 100 4.06 0.63 -7.49
N GLN A 101 4.09 1.60 -6.55
CA GLN A 101 3.51 1.43 -5.22
C GLN A 101 2.03 1.04 -5.28
N GLY A 102 1.24 1.69 -6.15
CA GLY A 102 -0.17 1.36 -6.34
C GLY A 102 -0.40 -0.03 -6.93
N PHE A 103 0.45 -0.47 -7.84
CA PHE A 103 0.39 -1.81 -8.41
C PHE A 103 0.75 -2.91 -7.40
N VAL A 104 1.66 -2.64 -6.45
CA VAL A 104 1.92 -3.58 -5.33
C VAL A 104 0.67 -3.80 -4.50
N LEU A 105 -0.07 -2.74 -4.18
CA LEU A 105 -1.31 -2.83 -3.40
C LEU A 105 -2.45 -3.57 -4.12
N ARG A 106 -2.33 -3.74 -5.45
CA ARG A 106 -3.30 -4.45 -6.31
C ARG A 106 -2.87 -5.89 -6.61
N ASN A 107 -1.74 -6.35 -6.07
CA ASN A 107 -1.28 -7.71 -6.30
C ASN A 107 -2.31 -8.71 -5.72
N PRO A 108 -2.79 -9.69 -6.51
CA PRO A 108 -3.82 -10.64 -6.08
C PRO A 108 -3.37 -11.56 -4.95
N ARG A 109 -2.06 -11.68 -4.70
CA ARG A 109 -1.48 -12.45 -3.60
C ARG A 109 -1.20 -11.61 -2.35
N LEU A 110 -1.52 -10.31 -2.35
CA LEU A 110 -1.28 -9.44 -1.20
C LEU A 110 -2.17 -9.85 -0.02
N ALA A 111 -1.54 -10.09 1.12
CA ALA A 111 -2.23 -10.52 2.33
C ALA A 111 -2.37 -9.39 3.37
N LEU A 112 -3.35 -9.53 4.27
CA LEU A 112 -3.60 -8.58 5.35
C LEU A 112 -2.36 -8.29 6.23
N PRO A 113 -1.55 -9.30 6.65
CA PRO A 113 -0.36 -9.02 7.46
C PRO A 113 0.68 -8.15 6.75
N GLU A 114 0.79 -8.27 5.42
CA GLU A 114 1.68 -7.43 4.63
C GLU A 114 1.19 -5.97 4.62
N VAL A 115 -0.10 -5.76 4.35
CA VAL A 115 -0.70 -4.42 4.37
C VAL A 115 -0.51 -3.75 5.73
N GLU A 116 -0.75 -4.48 6.82
CA GLU A 116 -0.51 -3.99 8.19
C GLU A 116 0.95 -3.61 8.41
N THR A 117 1.88 -4.40 7.88
CA THR A 117 3.32 -4.13 7.97
C THR A 117 3.69 -2.87 7.20
N PHE A 118 3.15 -2.67 6.00
CA PHE A 118 3.39 -1.47 5.18
C PHE A 118 2.90 -0.20 5.88
N ILE A 119 1.64 -0.18 6.31
CA ILE A 119 1.05 1.01 6.92
C ILE A 119 1.49 1.25 8.37
N LYS A 120 2.12 0.27 9.03
CA LYS A 120 2.75 0.48 10.34
C LYS A 120 4.13 1.14 10.21
N ASN A 121 4.79 1.01 9.06
CA ASN A 121 6.14 1.53 8.86
C ASN A 121 6.14 3.07 8.79
N PRO A 122 6.90 3.79 9.64
CA PRO A 122 6.96 5.26 9.62
C PRO A 122 7.64 5.83 8.36
N ASN A 123 8.36 5.01 7.59
CA ASN A 123 9.01 5.42 6.34
C ASN A 123 8.14 5.22 5.10
N ILE A 124 6.92 4.70 5.26
CA ILE A 124 6.01 4.52 4.14
C ILE A 124 5.57 5.87 3.56
N SER A 125 5.37 5.90 2.25
CA SER A 125 4.85 7.07 1.53
C SER A 125 3.41 7.39 1.97
N ASP A 126 3.07 8.68 2.10
CA ASP A 126 1.69 9.09 2.37
C ASP A 126 0.75 8.68 1.22
N HIS A 127 1.27 8.55 0.00
CA HIS A 127 0.54 8.03 -1.15
C HIS A 127 0.01 6.61 -0.90
N VAL A 128 0.86 5.69 -0.42
CA VAL A 128 0.45 4.32 -0.06
C VAL A 128 -0.62 4.34 1.01
N ILE A 129 -0.44 5.17 2.05
CA ILE A 129 -1.43 5.33 3.12
C ILE A 129 -2.79 5.78 2.56
N ARG A 130 -2.80 6.75 1.64
CA ARG A 130 -4.02 7.24 1.00
C ARG A 130 -4.70 6.15 0.16
N LEU A 131 -3.92 5.38 -0.61
CA LEU A 131 -4.46 4.26 -1.39
C LEU A 131 -5.12 3.21 -0.49
N VAL A 132 -4.42 2.74 0.55
CA VAL A 132 -4.97 1.77 1.51
C VAL A 132 -6.22 2.32 2.19
N ALA A 133 -6.21 3.60 2.59
CA ALA A 133 -7.35 4.24 3.25
C ALA A 133 -8.61 4.37 2.37
N ASN A 134 -8.46 4.31 1.04
CA ASN A 134 -9.55 4.37 0.07
C ASN A 134 -10.03 2.99 -0.39
N MET A 135 -9.23 1.95 -0.19
CA MET A 135 -9.57 0.57 -0.55
C MET A 135 -10.50 -0.07 0.48
N LYS A 136 -11.78 -0.26 0.11
CA LYS A 136 -12.81 -0.83 1.01
C LYS A 136 -12.44 -2.22 1.55
N GLU A 137 -11.73 -3.02 0.75
CA GLU A 137 -11.28 -4.37 1.12
C GLU A 137 -10.37 -4.37 2.36
N TRP A 138 -9.53 -3.33 2.53
CA TRP A 138 -8.63 -3.18 3.67
C TRP A 138 -9.33 -2.46 4.82
N MET A 139 -10.18 -1.47 4.51
CA MET A 139 -10.87 -0.68 5.52
C MET A 139 -11.96 -1.43 6.29
N ARG A 140 -12.31 -2.66 5.92
CA ARG A 140 -13.17 -3.52 6.75
C ARG A 140 -12.46 -4.01 8.02
N TYR A 141 -11.13 -4.11 8.00
CA TYR A 141 -10.35 -4.63 9.13
C TYR A 141 -10.09 -3.56 10.19
N TYR A 142 -10.36 -3.90 11.45
CA TYR A 142 -10.08 -3.01 12.59
C TYR A 142 -8.59 -2.70 12.73
N SER A 143 -7.75 -3.73 12.57
CA SER A 143 -6.30 -3.62 12.66
C SER A 143 -5.73 -2.62 11.66
N VAL A 144 -6.20 -2.63 10.41
CA VAL A 144 -5.81 -1.64 9.38
C VAL A 144 -6.16 -0.22 9.83
N LYS A 145 -7.38 0.03 10.31
CA LYS A 145 -7.77 1.35 10.86
C LYS A 145 -6.85 1.78 11.99
N PHE A 146 -6.54 0.86 12.91
CA PHE A 146 -5.68 1.14 14.04
C PHE A 146 -4.24 1.47 13.62
N GLN A 147 -3.65 0.70 12.70
CA GLN A 147 -2.29 0.97 12.22
C GLN A 147 -2.21 2.30 11.46
N LEU A 148 -3.22 2.62 10.62
CA LEU A 148 -3.32 3.91 9.95
C LEU A 148 -3.31 5.07 10.97
N VAL A 149 -4.13 5.00 12.01
CA VAL A 149 -4.21 6.07 13.02
C VAL A 149 -2.89 6.20 13.82
N CYS A 150 -2.20 5.09 14.05
CA CYS A 150 -0.94 5.09 14.79
C CYS A 150 0.26 5.57 13.96
N ASN A 151 0.20 5.55 12.63
CA ASN A 151 1.33 5.94 11.79
C ASN A 151 1.49 7.47 11.72
N PRO A 152 2.70 8.02 12.01
CA PRO A 152 2.94 9.47 11.97
C PRO A 152 2.87 10.10 10.56
N LYS A 153 3.00 9.30 9.49
CA LYS A 153 2.84 9.74 8.10
C LYS A 153 1.38 9.79 7.63
N THR A 154 0.44 9.29 8.44
CA THR A 154 -0.96 9.31 8.06
C THR A 154 -1.49 10.75 8.02
N PRO A 155 -2.03 11.19 6.88
CA PRO A 155 -2.67 12.49 6.77
C PRO A 155 -3.73 12.70 7.86
N PRO A 156 -3.79 13.88 8.52
CA PRO A 156 -4.68 14.09 9.65
C PRO A 156 -6.16 13.85 9.35
N ASP A 157 -6.62 14.15 8.13
CA ASP A 157 -7.98 13.89 7.65
C ASP A 157 -8.33 12.39 7.70
N ILE A 158 -7.40 11.53 7.27
CA ILE A 158 -7.56 10.07 7.29
C ILE A 158 -7.51 9.56 8.74
N ALA A 159 -6.53 10.00 9.52
CA ALA A 159 -6.38 9.57 10.91
C ALA A 159 -7.60 9.95 11.75
N LEU A 160 -8.09 11.19 11.66
CA LEU A 160 -9.27 11.63 12.41
C LEU A 160 -10.56 10.93 11.98
N LYS A 161 -10.70 10.62 10.68
CA LYS A 161 -11.82 9.83 10.17
C LYS A 161 -11.86 8.47 10.86
N TRP A 162 -10.75 7.74 10.85
CA TRP A 162 -10.69 6.36 11.37
C TRP A 162 -10.57 6.26 12.89
N LEU A 163 -10.03 7.28 13.57
CA LEU A 163 -9.95 7.36 15.03
C LEU A 163 -11.30 7.16 15.71
N ARG A 164 -12.38 7.71 15.11
CA ARG A 164 -13.76 7.57 15.63
C ARG A 164 -14.35 6.16 15.52
N HIS A 165 -13.68 5.26 14.79
CA HIS A 165 -14.09 3.87 14.64
C HIS A 165 -13.29 2.90 15.53
N LEU A 166 -12.36 3.43 16.33
CA LEU A 166 -11.56 2.63 17.25
C LEU A 166 -12.30 2.39 18.57
N ASN A 167 -11.92 1.34 19.28
CA ASN A 167 -12.48 1.06 20.60
C ASN A 167 -11.91 2.03 21.66
N ASP A 168 -12.63 2.19 22.77
CA ASP A 168 -12.27 3.13 23.85
C ASP A 168 -10.88 2.88 24.42
N GLY A 169 -10.49 1.61 24.55
CA GLY A 169 -9.20 1.22 25.09
C GLY A 169 -8.04 1.73 24.22
N ASP A 170 -8.16 1.56 22.91
CA ASP A 170 -7.15 1.97 21.95
C ASP A 170 -7.13 3.48 21.75
N ILE A 171 -8.29 4.15 21.76
CA ILE A 171 -8.38 5.62 21.76
C ILE A 171 -7.61 6.19 22.97
N LYS A 172 -7.79 5.62 24.17
CA LYS A 172 -7.05 6.02 25.37
C LYS A 172 -5.54 5.81 25.22
N LYS A 173 -5.11 4.69 24.63
CA LYS A 173 -3.68 4.44 24.35
C LYS A 173 -3.11 5.46 23.38
N ILE A 174 -3.83 5.75 22.30
CA ILE A 174 -3.44 6.75 21.28
C ILE A 174 -3.29 8.12 21.93
N GLY A 175 -4.23 8.53 22.78
CA GLY A 175 -4.19 9.80 23.49
C GLY A 175 -3.01 9.96 24.46
N ARG A 176 -2.35 8.87 24.86
CA ARG A 176 -1.17 8.88 25.76
C ARG A 176 0.15 8.67 25.01
N SER A 177 0.11 8.33 23.73
CA SER A 177 1.29 7.98 22.95
C SER A 177 2.08 9.23 22.54
N LYS A 178 3.39 9.22 22.78
CA LYS A 178 4.32 10.27 22.30
C LYS A 178 4.75 10.09 20.84
N ASN A 179 4.49 8.92 20.27
CA ASN A 179 4.90 8.57 18.90
C ASN A 179 3.85 8.96 17.85
N ILE A 180 2.72 9.52 18.30
CA ILE A 180 1.59 9.89 17.44
C ILE A 180 1.55 11.42 17.34
N PRO A 181 1.21 12.00 16.16
CA PRO A 181 1.08 13.45 16.01
C PRO A 181 0.15 14.06 17.08
N GLN A 182 0.58 15.19 17.66
CA GLN A 182 -0.10 15.82 18.79
C GLN A 182 -1.59 16.10 18.52
N LEU A 183 -1.93 16.50 17.30
CA LEU A 183 -3.31 16.72 16.87
C LEU A 183 -4.19 15.48 17.05
N ILE A 184 -3.68 14.30 16.69
CA ILE A 184 -4.40 13.03 16.78
C ILE A 184 -4.49 12.59 18.24
N ALA A 185 -3.40 12.70 19.01
CA ALA A 185 -3.39 12.40 20.44
C ALA A 185 -4.40 13.26 21.23
N THR A 186 -4.41 14.58 21.02
CA THR A 186 -5.38 15.48 21.66
C THR A 186 -6.81 15.18 21.25
N SER A 187 -7.04 14.84 19.97
CA SER A 187 -8.38 14.45 19.50
C SER A 187 -8.85 13.14 20.15
N ALA A 188 -7.96 12.17 20.30
CA ALA A 188 -8.26 10.91 20.98
C ALA A 188 -8.59 11.12 22.46
N GLN A 189 -7.87 11.99 23.17
CA GLN A 189 -8.17 12.36 24.56
C GLN A 189 -9.58 12.96 24.70
N LYS A 190 -9.97 13.86 23.78
CA LYS A 190 -11.31 14.46 23.76
C LYS A 190 -12.40 13.42 23.54
N ILE A 191 -12.21 12.51 22.58
CA ILE A 191 -13.18 11.43 22.30
C ILE A 191 -13.31 10.49 23.51
N ALA A 192 -12.19 10.10 24.13
CA ALA A 192 -12.20 9.26 25.32
C ALA A 192 -13.00 9.90 26.48
N ALA A 193 -12.80 11.20 26.74
CA ALA A 193 -13.54 11.92 27.79
C ALA A 193 -15.05 11.99 27.47
N LEU A 194 -15.42 12.20 26.21
CA LEU A 194 -16.83 12.20 25.78
C LEU A 194 -17.49 10.83 25.99
N HIS A 195 -16.78 9.73 25.72
CA HIS A 195 -17.32 8.38 25.93
C HIS A 195 -17.51 8.07 27.42
N GLU A 196 -16.62 8.55 28.28
CA GLU A 196 -16.76 8.43 29.74
C GLU A 196 -17.96 9.21 30.29
N SER A 197 -18.25 10.41 29.74
CA SER A 197 -19.38 11.23 30.20
C SER A 197 -20.77 10.69 29.84
N LYS A 198 -20.86 9.76 28.88
CA LYS A 198 -22.12 9.16 28.41
C LYS A 198 -22.46 7.83 29.07
N LYS A 199 -21.59 7.34 29.96
CA LYS A 199 -21.73 6.07 30.67
C LYS A 199 -22.18 6.33 32.09
#